data_AF-U1MZR6-F1
#
_entry.id   AF-U1MZR6-F1
#
_cell.length_a   1.000
_cell.length_b   1.000
_cell.length_c   1.000
_cell.angle_alpha   90.00
_cell.angle_beta   90.00
_cell.angle_gamma   90.00
#
_symmetry.space_group_name_H-M   'P 1'
#
loop_
_entity.id
_entity.type
_entity.pdbx_description
1 polymer ?
#
loop_
_entity_poly.entity_id
_entity_poly.type
_entity_poly.pdbx_seq_one_letter_code
_entity_poly.pdbx_strand_id
1 'polypeptide(L)'
;MFVSGPAELAQTTAFVRVTAVTAVLLGINGAVVGALRGAGDTRWPFAATLIGQYAVALPVATVGLVTPFGVTGLYAALVCGAAVPAAIDYWRYQTDQWKAVSRSYRPADD
;
A
#
# COMPACT_ATOMS: atom_id res chain seq x y z
N MET A 1 -22.94 -11.30 15.45
CA MET A 1 -23.29 -10.33 14.39
C MET A 1 -22.37 -9.12 14.57
N PHE A 2 -21.70 -8.63 13.52
CA PHE A 2 -20.67 -7.57 13.63
C PHE A 2 -21.22 -6.12 13.58
N VAL A 3 -22.52 -5.95 13.36
CA VAL A 3 -23.24 -4.67 13.38
C VAL A 3 -24.49 -4.87 14.24
N SER A 4 -24.73 -4.00 15.20
CA SER A 4 -25.84 -4.13 16.17
C SER A 4 -26.83 -2.97 16.09
N GLY A 5 -26.47 -1.86 15.42
CA GLY A 5 -27.32 -0.68 15.26
C GLY A 5 -27.17 0.09 13.93
N PRO A 6 -28.08 1.03 13.64
CA PRO A 6 -28.12 1.76 12.37
C PRO A 6 -26.92 2.70 12.14
N ALA A 7 -26.33 3.27 13.21
CA ALA A 7 -25.14 4.11 13.09
C ALA A 7 -23.90 3.30 12.68
N GLU A 8 -23.74 2.10 13.23
CA GLU A 8 -22.64 1.18 12.90
C GLU A 8 -22.75 0.67 11.46
N LEU A 9 -23.99 0.45 10.98
CA LEU A 9 -24.25 0.04 9.60
C LEU A 9 -23.78 1.10 8.60
N ALA A 10 -24.09 2.38 8.85
CA ALA A 10 -23.67 3.48 7.99
C ALA A 10 -22.13 3.58 7.94
N GLN A 11 -21.47 3.48 9.11
CA GLN A 11 -20.02 3.53 9.21
C GLN A 11 -19.34 2.36 8.48
N THR A 12 -19.85 1.14 8.70
CA THR A 12 -19.36 -0.07 8.04
C THR A 12 -19.53 0.03 6.53
N THR A 13 -20.66 0.55 6.06
CA THR A 13 -20.91 0.73 4.62
C THR A 13 -19.89 1.69 3.99
N ALA A 14 -19.60 2.82 4.65
CA ALA A 14 -18.59 3.76 4.19
C ALA A 14 -17.19 3.11 4.16
N PHE A 15 -16.81 2.43 5.24
CA PHE A 15 -15.53 1.72 5.33
C PHE A 15 -15.37 0.65 4.24
N VAL A 16 -16.41 -0.16 3.97
CA VAL A 16 -16.38 -1.18 2.92
C VAL A 16 -16.18 -0.55 1.55
N ARG A 17 -16.85 0.57 1.24
CA ARG A 17 -16.67 1.28 -0.03
C ARG A 17 -15.25 1.80 -0.20
N VAL A 18 -14.68 2.43 0.83
CA VAL A 18 -13.29 2.92 0.82
C VAL A 18 -12.30 1.77 0.66
N THR A 19 -12.53 0.67 1.39
CA THR A 19 -11.65 -0.50 1.34
C THR A 19 -11.71 -1.19 -0.02
N ALA A 20 -12.89 -1.23 -0.66
CA ALA A 20 -13.04 -1.77 -2.01
C ALA A 20 -12.19 -0.99 -3.03
N VAL A 21 -12.18 0.35 -2.94
CA VAL A 21 -11.30 1.18 -3.78
C VAL A 21 -9.83 0.92 -3.45
N THR A 22 -9.50 0.83 -2.16
CA THR A 22 -8.13 0.55 -1.69
C THR A 22 -7.64 -0.82 -2.16
N ALA A 23 -8.52 -1.82 -2.24
CA ALA A 23 -8.17 -3.17 -2.69
C ALA A 23 -7.64 -3.20 -4.12
N VAL A 24 -8.08 -2.30 -5.00
CA VAL A 24 -7.53 -2.17 -6.36
C VAL A 24 -6.05 -1.77 -6.31
N LEU A 25 -5.71 -0.77 -5.48
CA LEU A 25 -4.31 -0.35 -5.29
C LEU A 25 -3.46 -1.47 -4.70
N LEU A 26 -4.00 -2.19 -3.71
CA LEU A 26 -3.32 -3.34 -3.10
C LEU A 26 -3.09 -4.47 -4.11
N GLY A 27 -4.05 -4.73 -5.00
CA GLY A 27 -3.91 -5.73 -6.07
C GLY A 27 -2.80 -5.37 -7.06
N ILE A 28 -2.79 -4.12 -7.54
CA ILE A 28 -1.73 -3.60 -8.43
C ILE A 28 -0.37 -3.70 -7.74
N ASN A 29 -0.27 -3.20 -6.49
CA ASN A 29 0.98 -3.23 -5.76
C ASN A 29 1.45 -4.67 -5.51
N GLY A 30 0.54 -5.58 -5.17
CA GLY A 30 0.85 -6.99 -4.94
C GLY A 30 1.47 -7.66 -6.16
N ALA A 31 0.95 -7.39 -7.36
CA ALA A 31 1.53 -7.89 -8.60
C ALA A 31 2.95 -7.35 -8.85
N VAL A 32 3.15 -6.04 -8.67
CA VAL A 32 4.44 -5.39 -8.85
C VAL A 32 5.47 -5.90 -7.84
N VAL A 33 5.13 -5.89 -6.56
CA VAL A 33 6.01 -6.37 -5.49
C VAL A 33 6.32 -7.86 -5.66
N GLY A 34 5.35 -8.66 -6.12
CA GLY A 34 5.58 -10.06 -6.46
C GLY A 34 6.68 -10.23 -7.51
N ALA A 35 6.63 -9.45 -8.60
CA ALA A 35 7.66 -9.48 -9.64
C ALA A 35 9.03 -9.00 -9.12
N LEU A 36 9.07 -7.89 -8.36
CA LEU A 36 10.31 -7.36 -7.78
C LEU A 36 10.98 -8.36 -6.84
N ARG A 37 10.19 -8.97 -5.93
CA ARG A 37 10.69 -9.99 -5.00
C ARG A 37 11.13 -11.25 -5.72
N GLY A 38 10.42 -11.68 -6.75
CA GLY A 38 10.80 -12.82 -7.60
C GLY A 38 12.11 -12.60 -8.34
N ALA A 39 12.44 -11.36 -8.67
CA ALA A 39 13.73 -10.97 -9.27
C ALA A 39 14.87 -10.79 -8.25
N GLY A 40 14.58 -10.89 -6.95
CA GLY A 40 15.55 -10.66 -5.86
C GLY A 40 15.59 -9.22 -5.33
N ASP A 41 14.84 -8.28 -5.93
CA ASP A 41 14.76 -6.88 -5.47
C ASP A 41 13.75 -6.75 -4.31
N THR A 42 14.20 -7.12 -3.11
CA THR A 42 13.35 -7.18 -1.90
C THR A 42 13.47 -5.96 -0.99
N ARG A 43 14.61 -5.28 -1.02
CA ARG A 43 14.90 -4.13 -0.14
C ARG A 43 14.07 -2.91 -0.52
N TRP A 44 13.81 -2.73 -1.83
CA TRP A 44 13.06 -1.59 -2.32
C TRP A 44 11.57 -1.65 -1.92
N PRO A 45 10.82 -2.75 -2.17
CA PRO A 45 9.45 -2.89 -1.69
C PRO A 45 9.28 -2.77 -0.17
N PHE A 46 10.30 -3.21 0.58
CA PHE A 46 10.30 -3.06 2.04
C PHE A 46 10.35 -1.59 2.45
N ALA A 47 11.28 -0.82 1.89
CA ALA A 47 11.39 0.62 2.17
C ALA A 47 10.13 1.38 1.73
N ALA A 48 9.58 1.06 0.55
CA ALA A 48 8.35 1.66 0.05
C ALA A 48 7.16 1.44 1.01
N THR A 49 7.01 0.21 1.50
CA THR A 49 5.96 -0.13 2.50
C THR A 49 6.17 0.63 3.81
N LEU A 50 7.41 0.72 4.30
CA LEU A 50 7.72 1.43 5.54
C LEU A 50 7.36 2.92 5.42
N ILE A 51 7.74 3.56 4.31
CA ILE A 51 7.40 4.97 4.03
C ILE A 51 5.89 5.14 3.96
N GLY A 52 5.20 4.28 3.20
CA GLY A 52 3.75 4.33 3.05
C GLY A 52 3.01 4.26 4.38
N GLN A 53 3.38 3.31 5.24
CA GLN A 53 2.66 3.08 6.50
C GLN A 53 3.09 4.06 7.59
N TYR A 54 4.39 4.27 7.79
CA TYR A 54 4.90 5.03 8.92
C TYR A 54 5.07 6.52 8.63
N ALA A 55 5.56 6.88 7.44
CA ALA A 55 5.79 8.29 7.11
C ALA A 55 4.54 8.97 6.54
N VAL A 56 3.54 8.20 6.07
CA VAL A 56 2.33 8.75 5.47
C VAL A 56 1.07 8.32 6.22
N ALA A 57 0.74 7.03 6.28
CA ALA A 57 -0.55 6.60 6.83
C ALA A 57 -0.71 6.99 8.31
N LEU A 58 0.31 6.76 9.15
CA LEU A 58 0.27 7.13 10.57
C LEU A 58 0.08 8.65 10.77
N PRO A 59 0.88 9.55 10.16
CA PRO A 59 0.63 10.99 10.25
C PRO A 59 -0.73 11.43 9.73
N VAL A 60 -1.22 10.86 8.63
CA VAL A 60 -2.55 11.19 8.09
C VAL A 60 -3.65 10.76 9.06
N ALA A 61 -3.51 9.58 9.67
CA ALA A 61 -4.45 9.09 10.67
C ALA A 61 -4.46 9.97 11.93
N THR A 62 -3.28 10.36 12.43
CA THR A 62 -3.19 11.20 13.63
C THR A 62 -3.78 12.59 13.37
N VAL A 63 -3.41 13.25 12.27
CA VAL A 63 -3.98 14.54 11.87
C VAL A 63 -5.50 14.42 11.70
N GLY A 64 -5.96 13.35 11.07
CA GLY A 64 -7.38 13.06 10.90
C GLY A 64 -8.16 13.01 12.21
N LEU A 65 -7.61 12.32 13.21
CA LEU A 65 -8.26 12.15 14.52
C LEU A 65 -8.25 13.40 15.39
N VAL A 66 -7.23 14.27 15.26
CA VAL A 66 -7.14 15.52 16.04
C VAL A 66 -7.85 16.71 15.37
N THR A 67 -8.36 16.53 14.15
CA THR A 67 -9.11 17.54 13.40
C THR A 67 -10.59 17.16 13.32
N PRO A 68 -11.48 18.07 12.88
CA PRO A 68 -12.90 17.75 12.67
C PRO A 68 -13.17 16.64 11.64
N PHE A 69 -12.14 16.18 10.90
CA PHE A 69 -12.26 15.07 9.96
C PHE A 69 -12.54 13.72 10.64
N GLY A 70 -12.11 13.52 11.89
CA GLY A 70 -12.36 12.33 12.68
C GLY A 70 -12.05 11.03 11.90
N VAL A 71 -13.05 10.14 11.81
CA VAL A 71 -12.89 8.82 11.17
C VAL A 71 -12.63 8.92 9.66
N THR A 72 -13.06 9.99 9.00
CA THR A 72 -12.72 10.22 7.58
C THR A 72 -11.22 10.30 7.36
N GLY A 73 -10.47 10.80 8.36
CA GLY A 73 -9.01 10.79 8.33
C GLY A 73 -8.41 9.39 8.37
N LEU A 74 -9.05 8.42 9.03
CA LEU A 74 -8.65 7.02 8.99
C LEU A 74 -8.88 6.39 7.62
N TYR A 75 -9.97 6.77 6.94
CA TYR A 75 -10.22 6.35 5.56
C TYR A 75 -9.18 6.92 4.60
N ALA A 76 -8.80 8.18 4.76
CA ALA A 76 -7.73 8.79 3.98
C ALA A 76 -6.38 8.08 4.25
N ALA A 77 -6.06 7.80 5.52
CA ALA A 77 -4.85 7.07 5.89
C ALA A 77 -4.79 5.67 5.25
N LEU A 78 -5.91 4.96 5.20
CA LEU A 78 -6.01 3.65 4.54
C LEU A 78 -5.67 3.74 3.05
N VAL A 79 -6.27 4.69 2.33
CA VAL A 79 -6.04 4.86 0.90
C VAL A 79 -4.60 5.33 0.64
N CYS A 80 -4.12 6.35 1.35
CA CYS A 80 -2.77 6.89 1.19
C CYS A 80 -1.70 5.84 1.54
N GLY A 81 -1.90 5.08 2.60
CA GLY A 81 -1.00 4.00 3.03
C GLY A 81 -0.87 2.87 2.01
N ALA A 82 -1.90 2.64 1.17
CA ALA A 82 -1.82 1.72 0.04
C ALA A 82 -1.27 2.39 -1.24
N ALA A 83 -1.66 3.64 -1.50
CA ALA A 83 -1.31 4.35 -2.73
C ALA A 83 0.19 4.69 -2.81
N VAL A 84 0.80 5.12 -1.70
CA VAL A 84 2.22 5.50 -1.65
C VAL A 84 3.17 4.34 -2.00
N PRO A 85 3.09 3.16 -1.34
CA PRO A 85 3.95 2.04 -1.71
C PRO A 85 3.64 1.57 -3.13
N ALA A 86 2.36 1.53 -3.53
CA ALA A 86 1.97 1.21 -4.90
C ALA A 86 2.64 2.11 -5.93
N ALA A 87 2.67 3.43 -5.71
CA ALA A 87 3.30 4.39 -6.61
C ALA A 87 4.83 4.23 -6.65
N ILE A 88 5.47 4.09 -5.50
CA ILE A 88 6.94 3.94 -5.40
C ILE A 88 7.40 2.63 -6.07
N ASP A 89 6.71 1.52 -5.79
CA ASP A 89 7.06 0.22 -6.35
C ASP A 89 6.73 0.12 -7.83
N TYR A 90 5.62 0.71 -8.28
CA TYR A 90 5.31 0.80 -9.70
C TYR A 90 6.33 1.64 -10.46
N TRP A 91 6.77 2.76 -9.89
CA TRP A 91 7.86 3.55 -10.44
C TRP A 91 9.15 2.73 -10.52
N ARG A 92 9.53 2.02 -9.45
CA ARG A 92 10.70 1.13 -9.43
C ARG A 92 10.63 0.08 -10.53
N TYR A 93 9.48 -0.54 -10.71
CA TYR A 93 9.25 -1.53 -11.74
C TYR A 93 9.48 -0.97 -13.15
N GLN A 94 9.02 0.25 -13.43
CA GLN A 94 9.24 0.93 -14.71
C GLN A 94 10.71 1.25 -15.00
N THR A 95 11.54 1.44 -13.97
CA THR A 95 12.98 1.70 -14.18
C THR A 95 13.77 0.50 -14.70
N ASP A 96 13.14 -0.68 -14.81
CA ASP A 96 13.76 -1.94 -15.28
C ASP A 96 15.01 -2.39 -14.50
N GLN A 97 15.36 -1.70 -13.41
CA GLN A 97 16.52 -2.03 -12.57
C GLN A 97 16.40 -3.42 -11.95
N TRP A 98 15.18 -3.89 -11.72
CA TRP A 98 14.91 -5.25 -11.24
C TRP A 98 15.43 -6.34 -12.20
N LYS A 99 15.48 -6.07 -13.51
CA LYS A 99 16.06 -7.00 -14.51
C LYS A 99 17.58 -7.10 -14.35
N ALA A 100 18.24 -5.99 -14.00
CA ALA A 100 19.68 -5.98 -13.74
C ALA A 100 20.02 -6.76 -12.46
N VAL A 101 19.22 -6.58 -11.39
CA VAL A 101 19.35 -7.35 -10.16
C VAL A 101 19.19 -8.85 -10.45
N SER A 102 18.15 -9.25 -11.19
CA SER A 102 17.95 -10.65 -11.58
C SER A 102 19.15 -11.26 -12.33
N ARG A 103 19.79 -10.51 -13.25
CA ARG A 103 20.96 -11.01 -14.00
C ARG A 103 22.19 -11.27 -13.13
N SER A 104 22.37 -10.52 -12.05
CA SER A 104 23.50 -10.73 -11.13
C SER A 104 23.47 -12.08 -10.40
N TYR A 105 22.30 -12.74 -10.37
CA TYR A 105 22.13 -14.05 -9.76
C TYR A 105 22.21 -15.21 -10.76
N ARG A 106 22.45 -14.94 -12.05
CA ARG A 106 22.64 -15.99 -13.04
C ARG A 106 24.05 -16.58 -12.89
N PRO A 107 24.21 -17.92 -12.82
CA PRO A 107 25.54 -18.53 -12.84
C PRO A 107 26.31 -18.06 -14.08
N ALA A 108 27.62 -17.82 -13.94
CA ALA A 108 28.47 -17.68 -15.11
C ALA A 108 28.45 -19.03 -15.85
N ASP A 109 28.25 -18.98 -17.17
CA ASP A 109 28.37 -20.17 -18.01
C ASP A 109 29.86 -20.58 -18.03
N ASP A 110 30.24 -21.52 -17.15
CA ASP A 110 31.51 -22.27 -17.18
C ASP A 110 31.36 -23.53 -18.05
#